data_AF-A0A831K0Y2-F1
#
_entry.id   AF-A0A831K0Y2-F1
#
_cell.length_a   1.000
_cell.length_b   1.000
_cell.length_c   1.000
_cell.angle_alpha   90.00
_cell.angle_beta   90.00
_cell.angle_gamma   90.00
#
_symmetry.space_group_name_H-M   'P 1'
#
loop_
_entity.id
_entity.type
_entity.pdbx_description
1 polymer ?
#
loop_
_entity_poly.entity_id
_entity_poly.type
_entity_poly.pdbx_seq_one_letter_code
_entity_poly.pdbx_strand_id
1 'polypeptide(L)'
;MASSVAAVMQPTYIVRYKSDNGKTILGFLAVFRDYYNYYGIPMFYYVVDEDDHFKEAKYILVKLDESGERVEPSRTTKPGYIAIPIINISSAARFLLPKDLD
;
A
#
# COMPACT_ATOMS: atom_id res chain seq x y z
N MET A 1 8.42 -0.57 -9.06
CA MET A 1 8.63 0.53 -8.08
C MET A 1 8.34 0.05 -6.65
N ALA A 2 7.45 -0.93 -6.46
CA ALA A 2 7.17 -1.50 -5.15
C ALA A 2 8.41 -2.20 -4.54
N SER A 3 9.21 -2.87 -5.37
CA SER A 3 10.46 -3.54 -4.97
C SER A 3 11.54 -2.57 -4.45
N SER A 4 11.76 -1.46 -5.14
CA SER A 4 12.72 -0.42 -4.73
C SER A 4 12.30 0.31 -3.46
N VAL A 5 11.00 0.55 -3.27
CA VAL A 5 10.48 1.17 -2.03
C VAL A 5 10.58 0.19 -0.85
N ALA A 6 10.23 -1.09 -1.04
CA ALA A 6 10.34 -2.11 0.00
C ALA A 6 11.80 -2.40 0.42
N ALA A 7 12.76 -2.20 -0.47
CA ALA A 7 14.19 -2.39 -0.18
C ALA A 7 14.83 -1.21 0.58
N VAL A 8 14.17 -0.04 0.66
CA VAL A 8 14.74 1.18 1.27
C VAL A 8 14.11 1.46 2.64
N MET A 9 14.74 0.90 3.69
CA MET A 9 14.75 1.32 5.12
C MET A 9 13.45 1.68 5.87
N GLN A 10 12.26 1.63 5.29
CA GLN A 10 11.00 1.68 6.02
C GLN A 10 10.21 0.39 5.78
N PRO A 11 9.64 -0.23 6.82
CA PRO A 11 8.72 -1.34 6.63
C PRO A 11 7.50 -0.80 5.88
N THR A 12 7.44 -1.09 4.58
CA THR A 12 6.26 -0.80 3.77
C THR A 12 5.15 -1.72 4.23
N TYR A 13 4.07 -1.14 4.74
CA TYR A 13 2.81 -1.81 4.98
C TYR A 13 1.73 -1.12 4.17
N ILE A 14 0.73 -1.89 3.77
CA ILE A 14 -0.49 -1.35 3.17
C ILE A 14 -1.50 -1.18 4.29
N VAL A 15 -2.08 0.00 4.40
CA VAL A 15 -3.22 0.29 5.24
C VAL A 15 -4.49 0.04 4.43
N ARG A 16 -5.44 -0.70 5.01
CA ARG A 16 -6.76 -0.91 4.43
C ARG A 16 -7.85 -0.40 5.37
N TYR A 17 -8.77 0.39 4.82
CA TYR A 17 -9.92 0.92 5.55
C TYR A 17 -11.09 1.19 4.61
N LYS A 18 -12.25 1.49 5.19
CA LYS A 18 -13.43 1.96 4.47
C LYS A 18 -13.50 3.47 4.53
N SER A 19 -13.70 4.13 3.40
CA SER A 19 -14.07 5.55 3.35
C SER A 19 -15.49 5.78 3.85
N ASP A 20 -15.87 7.03 4.04
CA ASP A 20 -17.19 7.41 4.59
C ASP A 20 -18.33 7.05 3.62
N ASN A 21 -18.04 6.91 2.31
CA ASN A 21 -18.97 6.39 1.30
C ASN A 21 -18.90 4.86 1.10
N GLY A 22 -18.17 4.12 1.94
CA GLY A 22 -18.12 2.65 1.93
C GLY A 22 -17.13 2.02 0.94
N LYS A 23 -16.40 2.81 0.15
CA LYS A 23 -15.35 2.32 -0.77
C LYS A 23 -14.18 1.72 0.03
N THR A 24 -13.57 0.65 -0.47
CA THR A 24 -12.37 0.06 0.12
C THR A 24 -11.14 0.83 -0.36
N ILE A 25 -10.35 1.36 0.57
CA ILE A 25 -9.09 2.03 0.25
C ILE A 25 -7.93 1.14 0.68
N LEU A 26 -6.95 0.98 -0.21
CA LEU A 26 -5.64 0.42 0.11
C LEU A 26 -4.58 1.48 -0.18
N GLY A 27 -3.74 1.79 0.79
CA GLY A 27 -2.68 2.77 0.58
C GLY A 27 -1.52 2.62 1.52
N PHE A 28 -0.42 3.30 1.23
CA PHE A 28 0.76 3.32 2.07
C PHE A 28 1.29 4.74 2.18
N LEU A 29 1.99 4.98 3.29
CA LEU A 29 2.64 6.26 3.56
C LEU A 29 4.10 6.16 3.12
N ALA A 30 4.48 6.99 2.16
CA ALA A 30 5.86 7.16 1.74
C ALA A 30 6.41 8.48 2.28
N VAL A 31 7.60 8.48 2.85
CA VAL A 31 8.32 9.71 3.19
C VAL A 31 9.51 9.84 2.25
N PHE A 32 9.40 10.71 1.25
CA PHE A 32 10.50 10.93 0.32
C PHE A 32 11.49 11.93 0.90
N ARG A 33 12.74 11.49 1.06
CA ARG A 33 13.80 12.34 1.58
C ARG A 33 14.24 13.41 0.58
N ASP A 34 14.17 13.15 -0.73
CA ASP A 34 14.75 14.03 -1.76
C ASP A 34 13.75 14.44 -2.87
N TYR A 35 12.48 14.67 -2.55
CA TYR A 35 11.48 15.06 -3.56
C TYR A 35 11.51 16.57 -3.83
N TYR A 36 12.03 17.00 -4.99
CA TYR A 36 11.99 18.41 -5.47
C TYR A 36 12.39 19.49 -4.44
N ASN A 37 13.47 19.29 -3.69
CA ASN A 37 13.93 20.16 -2.57
C ASN A 37 13.02 20.21 -1.34
N TYR A 38 11.95 19.42 -1.30
CA TYR A 38 11.09 19.26 -0.15
C TYR A 38 11.48 18.01 0.63
N TYR A 39 12.44 18.18 1.53
CA TYR A 39 12.99 17.08 2.31
C TYR A 39 11.98 16.54 3.32
N GLY A 40 11.56 15.28 3.14
CA GLY A 40 10.76 14.56 4.12
C GLY A 40 9.25 14.79 4.06
N ILE A 41 8.69 15.20 2.90
CA ILE A 41 7.23 15.27 2.75
C ILE A 41 6.61 13.86 2.87
N PRO A 42 5.65 13.66 3.80
CA PRO A 42 4.87 12.45 3.86
C PRO A 42 3.78 12.48 2.78
N MET A 43 3.76 11.45 1.94
CA MET A 43 2.79 11.28 0.87
C MET A 43 2.02 9.98 1.08
N PHE A 44 0.70 10.07 1.12
CA PHE A 44 -0.16 8.90 1.20
C PHE A 44 -0.63 8.51 -0.20
N TYR A 45 -0.10 7.41 -0.73
CA TYR A 45 -0.52 6.85 -2.01
C TYR A 45 -1.58 5.80 -1.78
N TYR A 46 -2.65 5.83 -2.56
CA TYR A 46 -3.72 4.87 -2.41
C TYR A 46 -4.38 4.52 -3.74
N VAL A 47 -5.08 3.40 -3.71
CA VAL A 47 -6.01 2.95 -4.74
C VAL A 47 -7.35 2.65 -4.09
N VAL A 48 -8.41 2.77 -4.88
CA VAL A 48 -9.75 2.31 -4.51
C VAL A 48 -9.92 0.89 -5.07
N ASP A 49 -10.25 -0.06 -4.20
CA ASP A 49 -10.53 -1.44 -4.59
C ASP A 49 -12.01 -1.55 -4.97
N GLU A 50 -12.32 -1.28 -6.24
CA GLU A 50 -13.69 -1.23 -6.76
C GLU A 50 -14.33 -2.63 -6.90
N ASP A 51 -13.52 -3.65 -7.21
CA ASP A 51 -13.98 -5.01 -7.50
C ASP A 51 -13.76 -6.00 -6.33
N ASP A 52 -13.49 -5.49 -5.12
CA ASP A 52 -13.19 -6.30 -3.93
C ASP A 52 -12.01 -7.29 -4.15
N HIS A 53 -11.09 -6.99 -5.09
CA HIS A 53 -9.98 -7.86 -5.49
C HIS A 53 -9.03 -8.13 -4.30
N PHE A 54 -8.91 -7.19 -3.37
CA PHE A 54 -8.03 -7.32 -2.21
C PHE A 54 -8.78 -7.69 -0.93
N LYS A 55 -10.09 -7.98 -0.98
CA LYS A 55 -10.93 -8.19 0.21
C LYS A 55 -10.39 -9.24 1.19
N GLU A 56 -10.00 -10.41 0.69
CA GLU A 56 -9.47 -11.50 1.51
C GLU A 56 -7.95 -11.47 1.69
N ALA A 57 -7.26 -10.56 1.00
CA ALA A 57 -5.81 -10.48 1.03
C ALA A 57 -5.31 -10.05 2.41
N LYS A 58 -4.25 -10.70 2.87
CA LYS A 58 -3.48 -10.34 4.06
C LYS A 58 -2.12 -9.75 3.69
N TYR A 59 -1.67 -9.99 2.47
CA TYR A 59 -0.41 -9.53 1.92
C TYR A 59 -0.60 -9.09 0.47
N ILE A 60 0.19 -8.11 0.05
CA ILE A 60 0.55 -7.91 -1.36
C ILE A 60 1.92 -8.56 -1.56
N LEU A 61 1.99 -9.53 -2.46
CA LEU A 61 3.23 -10.19 -2.80
C LEU A 61 3.84 -9.53 -4.03
N VAL A 62 5.12 -9.20 -3.93
CA VAL A 62 5.89 -8.59 -5.02
C VAL A 62 7.05 -9.51 -5.36
N LYS A 63 7.17 -9.88 -6.63
CA LYS A 63 8.34 -10.59 -7.16
C LYS A 63 8.90 -9.80 -8.32
N LEU A 64 10.21 -9.58 -8.29
CA LEU A 64 10.95 -9.01 -9.39
C LEU A 64 11.79 -10.12 -10.01
N ASP A 65 11.56 -10.43 -11.28
CA ASP A 65 12.39 -11.37 -12.04
C ASP A 65 12.64 -10.85 -13.46
N GLU A 66 13.31 -11.65 -14.30
CA GLU A 66 13.65 -11.30 -15.68
C GLU A 66 12.43 -10.97 -16.54
N SER A 67 11.23 -11.43 -16.16
CA SER A 67 9.98 -11.13 -16.85
C SER A 67 9.30 -9.84 -16.38
N GLY A 68 9.84 -9.19 -15.34
CA GLY A 68 9.35 -7.92 -14.80
C GLY A 68 8.89 -7.99 -13.33
N GLU A 69 8.16 -6.96 -12.92
CA GLU A 69 7.55 -6.86 -11.58
C GLU A 69 6.17 -7.53 -11.60
N ARG A 70 5.99 -8.58 -10.79
CA ARG A 70 4.69 -9.22 -10.55
C ARG A 70 4.17 -8.83 -9.19
N VAL A 71 2.92 -8.37 -9.14
CA VAL A 71 2.23 -7.95 -7.92
C VAL A 71 0.93 -8.75 -7.80
N GLU A 72 0.72 -9.43 -6.68
CA GLU A 72 -0.48 -10.25 -6.47
C GLU A 72 -1.00 -10.19 -5.02
N PRO A 73 -2.33 -10.17 -4.81
CA PRO A 73 -2.90 -10.34 -3.48
C PRO A 73 -2.71 -11.78 -2.98
N SER A 74 -2.49 -11.95 -1.67
CA SER A 74 -2.37 -13.27 -1.07
C SER A 74 -2.83 -13.30 0.39
N ARG A 75 -3.31 -14.46 0.83
CA ARG A 75 -3.61 -14.74 2.25
C ARG A 75 -2.38 -15.20 3.04
N THR A 76 -1.34 -15.64 2.35
CA THR A 76 -0.09 -16.19 2.92
C THR A 76 1.14 -15.59 2.26
N THR A 77 2.31 -15.73 2.89
CA THR A 77 3.60 -15.42 2.26
C THR A 77 4.01 -16.51 1.27
N LYS A 78 4.84 -16.18 0.27
CA LYS A 78 5.43 -17.14 -0.67
C LYS A 78 6.96 -17.01 -0.69
N PRO A 79 7.73 -18.11 -0.67
CA PRO A 79 9.19 -18.05 -0.84
C PRO A 79 9.59 -17.35 -2.14
N GLY A 80 10.63 -16.52 -2.09
CA GLY A 80 11.09 -15.75 -3.26
C GLY A 80 10.22 -14.54 -3.62
N TYR A 81 9.20 -14.23 -2.83
CA TYR A 81 8.43 -12.98 -2.93
C TYR A 81 8.72 -12.09 -1.73
N ILE A 82 8.71 -10.78 -1.97
CA ILE A 82 8.58 -9.78 -0.92
C ILE A 82 7.11 -9.77 -0.49
N ALA A 83 6.84 -10.00 0.80
CA ALA A 83 5.49 -9.96 1.35
C ALA A 83 5.25 -8.64 2.08
N ILE A 84 4.39 -7.79 1.52
CA ILE A 84 3.99 -6.51 2.10
C ILE A 84 2.68 -6.73 2.87
N PRO A 85 2.64 -6.61 4.21
CA PRO A 85 1.44 -6.90 4.98
C PRO A 85 0.36 -5.84 4.76
N ILE A 86 -0.89 -6.29 4.76
CA ILE A 86 -2.08 -5.44 4.75
C ILE A 86 -2.60 -5.32 6.19
N ILE A 87 -2.54 -4.11 6.73
CA ILE A 87 -3.01 -3.76 8.08
C ILE A 87 -4.39 -3.13 7.97
N ASN A 88 -5.37 -3.73 8.63
CA ASN A 88 -6.71 -3.18 8.71
C ASN A 88 -6.77 -2.13 9.81
N ILE A 89 -7.27 -0.94 9.49
CA ILE A 89 -7.58 0.09 10.48
C ILE A 89 -9.07 0.39 10.46
N SER A 90 -9.62 0.75 11.62
CA SER A 90 -11.06 0.98 11.78
C SER A 90 -11.57 2.22 11.04
N SER A 91 -10.70 3.22 10.84
CA SER A 91 -11.08 4.50 10.22
C SER A 91 -9.86 5.27 9.72
N ALA A 92 -10.04 6.06 8.66
CA ALA A 92 -9.04 7.00 8.18
C ALA A 92 -8.65 8.04 9.27
N ALA A 93 -7.35 8.25 9.47
CA ALA A 93 -6.83 9.32 10.31
C ALA A 93 -7.16 10.68 9.68
N ARG A 94 -7.79 11.56 10.47
CA ARG A 94 -8.39 12.83 10.00
C ARG A 94 -7.44 13.76 9.23
N PHE A 95 -6.14 13.70 9.49
CA PHE A 95 -5.16 14.65 8.96
C PHE A 95 -4.35 14.11 7.77
N LEU A 96 -4.49 12.83 7.43
CA LEU A 96 -3.56 12.16 6.50
C LEU A 96 -4.27 11.30 5.47
N LEU A 97 -5.38 10.66 5.85
CA LEU A 97 -6.03 9.66 5.02
C LEU A 97 -7.31 10.24 4.40
N PRO A 98 -7.50 10.13 3.07
CA PRO A 98 -8.71 10.59 2.41
C PRO A 98 -9.95 9.90 2.99
N LYS A 99 -10.94 10.69 3.38
CA LYS A 99 -12.20 10.23 3.99
C LYS A 99 -13.34 10.24 3.00
N ASP A 100 -13.38 11.33 2.25
CA ASP A 100 -14.33 11.59 1.19
C ASP A 100 -13.63 11.28 -0.13
N LEU A 101 -14.20 10.33 -0.86
CA LEU A 101 -13.87 10.08 -2.26
C LEU A 101 -15.11 10.44 -3.06
N ASP A 102 -14.97 11.33 -4.02
CA ASP A 102 -16.04 11.58 -4.99
C ASP A 102 -16.42 10.30 -5.76
#